data_AF-A0A7V9CHG1-F1
#
_entry.id   AF-A0A7V9CHG1-F1
#
_cell.length_a   1.000
_cell.length_b   1.000
_cell.length_c   1.000
_cell.angle_alpha   90.00
_cell.angle_beta   90.00
_cell.angle_gamma   90.00
#
_symmetry.space_group_name_H-M   'P 1'
#
loop_
_entity.id
_entity.type
_entity.pdbx_description
1 polymer ?
#
loop_
_entity_poly.entity_id
_entity_poly.type
_entity_poly.pdbx_seq_one_letter_code
_entity_poly.pdbx_strand_id
1 'polypeptide(L)'
;QLYLRCSDEAAADLAQKLPSSASKDYGKPFARIFKECGYDFYEIDAMLFAPAEVLVSNLDSGSSFRGGKIDMALLNASFGGGP
;
A
#
# COMPACT_ATOMS: atom_id res chain seq x y z
N GLN A 1 -5.51 -8.86 5.32
CA GLN A 1 -6.09 -9.88 4.41
C GLN A 1 -7.55 -9.53 4.17
N LEU A 2 -8.03 -9.72 2.94
CA LEU A 2 -9.41 -9.49 2.52
C LEU A 2 -10.02 -10.79 1.96
N TYR A 3 -11.31 -11.00 2.21
CA TYR A 3 -12.09 -12.11 1.68
C TYR A 3 -13.29 -11.55 0.94
N LEU A 4 -13.42 -11.86 -0.34
CA LEU A 4 -14.42 -11.26 -1.23
C LEU A 4 -15.07 -12.33 -2.11
N ARG A 5 -16.24 -12.00 -2.67
CA ARG A 5 -16.90 -12.77 -3.74
C ARG A 5 -16.95 -11.89 -4.98
N CYS A 6 -16.17 -12.25 -5.99
CA CYS A 6 -15.99 -11.47 -7.21
C CYS A 6 -15.34 -12.35 -8.30
N SER A 7 -14.97 -11.78 -9.44
CA SER A 7 -14.14 -12.49 -10.42
C SER A 7 -12.67 -12.50 -9.99
N ASP A 8 -11.91 -13.49 -10.47
CA ASP A 8 -10.48 -13.59 -10.17
C ASP A 8 -9.69 -12.41 -10.75
N GLU A 9 -10.13 -11.86 -11.88
CA GLU A 9 -9.53 -10.68 -12.50
C GLU A 9 -9.72 -9.44 -11.60
N ALA A 10 -10.90 -9.25 -11.03
CA ALA A 10 -11.17 -8.15 -10.10
C ALA A 10 -10.39 -8.30 -8.79
N ALA A 11 -10.28 -9.53 -8.26
CA ALA A 11 -9.48 -9.83 -7.08
C ALA A 11 -7.99 -9.56 -7.30
N ALA A 12 -7.46 -9.97 -8.46
CA ALA A 12 -6.08 -9.72 -8.86
C ALA A 12 -5.79 -8.23 -9.05
N ASP A 13 -6.67 -7.51 -9.74
CA ASP A 13 -6.54 -6.06 -9.96
C ASP A 13 -6.55 -5.29 -8.64
N LEU A 14 -7.45 -5.65 -7.72
CA LEU A 14 -7.49 -5.06 -6.38
C LEU A 14 -6.19 -5.32 -5.61
N ALA A 15 -5.67 -6.55 -5.65
CA ALA A 15 -4.42 -6.89 -4.98
C ALA A 15 -3.23 -6.06 -5.51
N GLN A 16 -3.21 -5.71 -6.79
CA GLN A 16 -2.15 -4.90 -7.40
C GLN A 16 -2.28 -3.40 -7.10
N LYS A 17 -3.50 -2.87 -7.06
CA LYS A 17 -3.75 -1.42 -6.91
C LYS A 17 -3.90 -0.94 -5.48
N LEU A 18 -4.31 -1.82 -4.56
CA LEU A 18 -4.58 -1.44 -3.18
C LEU A 18 -3.34 -1.12 -2.33
N PRO A 19 -2.16 -1.75 -2.52
CA PRO A 19 -0.99 -1.43 -1.70
C PRO A 19 -0.53 0.02 -1.85
N SER A 20 0.01 0.61 -0.77
CA SER A 20 0.53 1.98 -0.78
C SER A 20 1.67 2.19 -1.77
N SER A 21 2.36 1.12 -2.18
CA SER A 21 3.37 1.16 -3.25
C SER A 21 2.81 1.53 -4.64
N ALA A 22 1.49 1.52 -4.82
CA ALA A 22 0.84 2.02 -6.03
C ALA A 22 0.72 3.55 -6.07
N SER A 23 0.91 4.23 -4.93
CA SER A 23 0.91 5.69 -4.87
C SER A 23 2.21 6.27 -5.44
N LYS A 24 2.09 7.42 -6.12
CA LYS A 24 3.25 8.17 -6.61
C LYS A 24 4.13 8.74 -5.49
N ASP A 25 3.57 8.93 -4.29
CA ASP A 25 4.27 9.53 -3.15
C ASP A 25 4.99 8.49 -2.28
N TYR A 26 4.86 7.20 -2.60
CA TYR A 26 5.53 6.11 -1.90
C TYR A 26 7.06 6.19 -2.01
N GLY A 27 7.76 5.67 -0.98
CA GLY A 27 9.22 5.45 -1.00
C GLY A 27 10.02 6.33 -0.03
N LYS A 28 9.37 7.20 0.73
CA LYS A 28 9.98 8.05 1.77
C LYS A 28 9.10 8.10 3.02
N PRO A 29 9.65 8.34 4.22
CA PRO A 29 8.86 8.39 5.44
C PRO A 29 7.74 9.43 5.35
N PHE A 30 6.55 9.12 5.87
CA PHE A 30 5.38 10.01 5.77
C PHE A 30 5.66 11.44 6.27
N ALA A 31 6.44 11.59 7.34
CA ALA A 31 6.83 12.90 7.85
C ALA A 31 7.61 13.76 6.83
N ARG A 32 8.41 13.14 5.95
CA ARG A 32 9.10 13.84 4.86
C ARG A 32 8.11 14.24 3.77
N ILE A 33 7.21 13.34 3.39
CA ILE A 33 6.13 13.62 2.41
C ILE A 33 5.32 14.82 2.87
N PHE A 34 4.80 14.76 4.09
CA PHE A 34 3.93 15.79 4.62
C PHE A 34 4.63 17.15 4.73
N LYS A 35 5.92 17.16 5.08
CA LYS A 35 6.73 18.40 5.07
C LYS A 35 6.94 18.95 3.65
N GLU A 36 7.24 18.10 2.68
CA GLU A 36 7.45 18.50 1.28
C GLU A 36 6.16 19.03 0.63
N CYS A 37 5.01 18.49 1.03
CA CYS A 37 3.68 18.98 0.66
C CYS A 37 3.22 20.21 1.47
N GLY A 38 4.13 20.88 2.20
CA GLY A 38 3.78 22.11 2.94
C GLY A 38 2.81 21.88 4.09
N TYR A 39 2.75 20.67 4.64
CA TYR A 39 1.78 20.25 5.65
C TYR A 39 0.32 20.31 5.18
N ASP A 40 0.09 20.21 3.87
CA ASP A 40 -1.25 20.08 3.28
C ASP A 40 -1.53 18.61 2.94
N PHE A 41 -2.59 18.04 3.52
CA PHE A 41 -3.02 16.67 3.23
C PHE A 41 -3.60 16.52 1.83
N TYR A 42 -4.16 17.57 1.24
CA TYR A 42 -4.78 17.51 -0.09
C TYR A 42 -3.75 17.41 -1.22
N GLU A 43 -2.51 17.79 -0.93
CA GLU A 43 -1.38 17.67 -1.86
C GLU A 43 -0.76 16.26 -1.85
N ILE A 44 -1.19 15.38 -0.93
CA ILE A 44 -0.74 13.99 -0.85
C ILE A 44 -1.69 13.11 -1.66
N ASP A 45 -1.14 12.22 -2.49
CA ASP A 45 -1.92 11.19 -3.16
C ASP A 45 -2.68 10.32 -2.14
N ALA A 46 -4.01 10.31 -2.23
CA ALA A 46 -4.87 9.57 -1.31
C ALA A 46 -4.55 8.06 -1.30
N MET A 47 -4.04 7.51 -2.41
CA MET A 47 -3.62 6.11 -2.49
C MET A 47 -2.42 5.79 -1.60
N LEU A 48 -1.72 6.78 -1.06
CA LEU A 48 -0.65 6.56 -0.09
C LEU A 48 -1.18 6.02 1.25
N PHE A 49 -2.42 6.36 1.61
CA PHE A 49 -3.08 5.91 2.84
C PHE A 49 -3.66 4.50 2.69
N ALA A 50 -2.76 3.56 2.42
CA ALA A 50 -3.04 2.19 2.04
C ALA A 50 -2.10 1.21 2.76
N PRO A 51 -2.44 -0.09 2.84
CA PRO A 51 -1.58 -1.09 3.46
C PRO A 51 -0.27 -1.30 2.68
N ALA A 52 0.79 -1.73 3.37
CA ALA A 52 2.06 -2.07 2.72
C ALA A 52 1.96 -3.33 1.83
N GLU A 53 1.23 -4.33 2.31
CA GLU A 53 0.96 -5.59 1.60
C GLU A 53 -0.50 -5.99 1.79
N VAL A 54 -1.11 -6.57 0.76
CA VAL A 54 -2.44 -7.17 0.83
C VAL A 54 -2.43 -8.61 0.30
N LEU A 55 -3.26 -9.45 0.90
CA LEU A 55 -3.70 -10.73 0.36
C LEU A 55 -5.21 -10.66 0.16
N VAL A 56 -5.67 -10.86 -1.08
CA VAL A 56 -7.08 -10.88 -1.48
C VAL A 56 -7.47 -12.30 -1.87
N SER A 57 -8.38 -12.90 -1.13
CA SER A 57 -8.87 -14.26 -1.37
C SER A 57 -10.29 -14.23 -1.92
N ASN A 58 -10.49 -14.85 -3.10
CA ASN A 58 -11.81 -15.02 -3.69
C ASN A 58 -12.46 -16.29 -3.13
N LEU A 59 -13.62 -16.13 -2.49
CA LEU A 59 -14.34 -17.23 -1.87
C LEU A 59 -15.06 -18.13 -2.88
N ASP A 60 -15.36 -17.64 -4.08
CA ASP A 60 -16.08 -18.41 -5.08
C ASP A 60 -15.15 -19.36 -5.86
N SER A 61 -13.93 -18.91 -6.18
CA SER A 61 -12.92 -19.72 -6.89
C SER A 61 -11.92 -20.41 -5.95
N GLY A 62 -11.72 -19.88 -4.74
CA GLY A 62 -10.66 -20.29 -3.82
C GLY A 62 -9.28 -19.66 -4.12
N SER A 63 -9.15 -18.90 -5.20
CA SER A 63 -7.89 -18.23 -5.59
C SER A 63 -7.50 -17.14 -4.58
N SER A 64 -6.19 -16.90 -4.43
CA SER A 64 -5.67 -15.82 -3.58
C SER A 64 -4.55 -15.05 -4.28
N PHE A 65 -4.63 -13.72 -4.21
CA PHE A 65 -3.74 -12.79 -4.90
C PHE A 65 -3.05 -11.89 -3.89
N ARG A 66 -1.72 -11.81 -3.98
CA ARG A 66 -0.89 -10.96 -3.12
C ARG A 66 -0.36 -9.77 -3.92
N GLY A 67 -0.31 -8.61 -3.28
CA GLY A 67 0.37 -7.44 -3.84
C GLY A 67 0.96 -6.55 -2.76
N GLY A 68 1.93 -5.73 -3.17
CA GLY A 68 2.72 -4.90 -2.25
C GLY A 68 3.84 -5.68 -1.57
N LYS A 69 4.43 -5.07 -0.54
CA LYS A 69 5.50 -5.64 0.29
C LYS A 69 5.65 -4.87 1.59
N ILE A 70 6.18 -5.51 2.62
CA ILE A 70 6.69 -4.79 3.80
C ILE A 70 8.07 -4.22 3.45
N ASP A 71 8.21 -2.90 3.46
CA ASP A 71 9.48 -2.22 3.20
C ASP A 71 10.20 -1.91 4.50
N MET A 72 11.06 -2.84 4.93
CA MET A 72 11.80 -2.73 6.18
C MET A 72 12.80 -1.57 6.19
N ALA A 73 13.37 -1.21 5.02
CA ALA A 73 14.30 -0.09 4.92
C ALA A 73 13.58 1.24 5.18
N LEU A 74 12.39 1.41 4.59
CA LEU A 74 11.53 2.56 4.83
C LEU A 74 11.03 2.63 6.28
N LEU A 75 10.70 1.47 6.87
CA LEU A 75 10.27 1.36 8.26
C LEU A 75 11.38 1.82 9.22
N ASN A 76 12.61 1.34 9.02
CA ASN A 76 13.78 1.73 9.81
C ASN A 76 14.06 3.22 9.70
N ALA A 77 14.05 3.77 8.47
CA ALA A 77 14.21 5.20 8.23
C ALA A 77 13.13 6.04 8.92
N SER A 78 11.90 5.50 9.07
CA SER A 78 10.78 6.19 9.72
C SER A 78 10.90 6.21 11.25
N PHE A 79 11.41 5.13 11.85
CA PHE A 79 11.53 5.00 13.31
C PHE A 79 12.90 5.39 13.88
N GLY A 80 13.75 6.06 13.09
CA GLY A 80 15.07 6.53 13.55
C GLY A 80 16.14 5.43 13.59
N GLY A 81 15.87 4.26 13.01
CA GLY A 81 16.89 3.26 12.71
C GLY A 81 17.67 3.69 11.48
N GLY A 82 18.68 4.54 11.67
CA GLY A 82 19.80 4.59 10.72
C GLY A 82 20.59 3.27 10.76
N PRO A 83 21.51 3.02 9.81
CA PRO A 83 22.44 1.89 9.93
C PRO A 83 23.19 1.90 11.27
#